data_AF-A0A2S8GL29-F1
#
_entry.id   AF-A0A2S8GL29-F1
#
_cell.length_a   1.000
_cell.length_b   1.000
_cell.length_c   1.000
_cell.angle_alpha   90.00
_cell.angle_beta   90.00
_cell.angle_gamma   90.00
#
_symmetry.space_group_name_H-M   'P 1'
#
loop_
_entity.id
_entity.type
_entity.pdbx_description
1 polymer ?
#
loop_
_entity_poly.entity_id
_entity_poly.type
_entity_poly.pdbx_seq_one_letter_code
_entity_poly.pdbx_strand_id
1 'polypeptide(L)'
;MSIATLPISPFAAGETEDETDFRLPALRQNNVPPNKLPDQLLPALDPSAACGDLPATFSAPLESITTAELLARRTPPQWLLPGVLYRGQPTVIVGPSRCQKTSLAVDLCGALASGGKFLGTFAVERPVRVGFVGGDGARDAVTELARRWSSTAEVDLPALDRLVWAFNLADLRDPANLSRLRDWIGQHQLELVLIDAAELGTCTRRAETEQLQALVNCCLDAGATPILCCQTRHEPKPRPMTAADLASAPCGAVARQWLLINRREEYRPGSGSHRLWLTVGGNCGHSGEWGVDIQEELADDQSAGRWQATVRDAGSIETEMALAAAAAQAAHLRQKLRIVLTQIDPRDATKLKIREQSGMSGARFGFAWDLLIRSGEIALTSPPDYRTPHREPRYRLVRPGEEVAPELLPGRPLESLDTATLLGLPTANPPAHDCSEKNLPQSSPLAAALDDLDDDALLRLLEETLQSKQAQFSRAAAEKKVPRSSPLVEPAETPELAESRPPEKTKRRVQSLAKSRRQRLKPKRR
;
A
#
# COMPACT_ATOMS: atom_id res chain seq x y z
N MET A 1 -65.53 -2.70 18.08
CA MET A 1 -65.52 -2.05 16.76
C MET A 1 -64.48 -2.76 15.91
N SER A 2 -64.87 -3.06 14.67
CA SER A 2 -64.40 -4.17 13.85
C SER A 2 -62.93 -4.14 13.44
N ILE A 3 -62.37 -5.35 13.44
CA ILE A 3 -61.14 -5.79 12.78
C ILE A 3 -61.40 -5.80 11.26
N ALA A 4 -60.50 -5.19 10.49
CA ALA A 4 -60.46 -5.29 9.04
C ALA A 4 -59.24 -6.12 8.64
N THR A 5 -59.52 -7.39 8.30
CA THR A 5 -58.59 -8.39 7.77
C THR A 5 -58.42 -8.14 6.27
N LEU A 6 -57.18 -7.99 5.79
CA LEU A 6 -56.86 -8.03 4.36
C LEU A 6 -56.23 -9.40 3.99
N PRO A 7 -56.51 -9.93 2.79
CA PRO A 7 -56.22 -11.31 2.45
C PRO A 7 -54.77 -11.53 2.02
N ILE A 8 -54.21 -12.62 2.53
CA ILE A 8 -52.96 -13.25 2.10
C ILE A 8 -53.24 -13.99 0.79
N SER A 9 -52.47 -13.69 -0.26
CA SER A 9 -52.44 -14.46 -1.51
C SER A 9 -51.13 -15.26 -1.59
N PRO A 10 -51.15 -16.52 -2.05
CA PRO A 10 -50.01 -17.41 -2.03
C PRO A 10 -49.11 -17.18 -3.26
N PHE A 11 -47.83 -16.89 -3.03
CA PHE A 11 -46.83 -16.90 -4.10
C PHE A 11 -46.32 -18.33 -4.32
N ALA A 12 -46.52 -18.80 -5.54
CA ALA A 12 -46.13 -20.09 -6.04
C ALA A 12 -44.60 -20.21 -6.18
N ALA A 13 -44.13 -21.43 -5.94
CA ALA A 13 -42.78 -21.86 -6.22
C ALA A 13 -42.56 -22.08 -7.73
N GLY A 14 -41.33 -21.81 -8.16
CA GLY A 14 -40.73 -22.39 -9.35
C GLY A 14 -40.69 -21.45 -10.54
N GLU A 15 -39.53 -20.85 -10.77
CA GLU A 15 -39.02 -20.65 -12.13
C GLU A 15 -37.50 -20.54 -12.06
N THR A 16 -36.87 -21.37 -12.88
CA THR A 16 -35.44 -21.55 -13.10
C THR A 16 -34.81 -20.27 -13.63
N GLU A 17 -33.75 -19.79 -12.98
CA GLU A 17 -32.91 -18.73 -13.54
C GLU A 17 -32.15 -19.28 -14.75
N ASP A 18 -32.63 -18.84 -15.91
CA ASP A 18 -32.03 -19.05 -17.21
C ASP A 18 -30.77 -18.17 -17.31
N GLU A 19 -29.64 -18.83 -17.56
CA GLU A 19 -28.31 -18.26 -17.67
C GLU A 19 -28.22 -17.47 -18.98
N THR A 20 -28.57 -16.18 -18.96
CA THR A 20 -28.42 -15.31 -20.15
C THR A 20 -26.96 -14.97 -20.41
N ASP A 21 -26.38 -15.78 -21.30
CA ASP A 21 -25.12 -15.64 -22.01
C ASP A 21 -25.02 -14.27 -22.73
N PHE A 22 -24.30 -13.31 -22.12
CA PHE A 22 -24.02 -11.99 -22.70
C PHE A 22 -22.94 -12.13 -23.78
N ARG A 23 -23.34 -12.57 -24.99
CA ARG A 23 -22.46 -12.61 -26.16
C ARG A 23 -22.21 -11.21 -26.72
N LEU A 24 -20.96 -10.76 -26.64
CA LEU A 24 -20.43 -9.64 -27.41
C LEU A 24 -20.60 -9.89 -28.92
N PRO A 25 -21.04 -8.91 -29.73
CA PRO A 25 -21.08 -9.08 -31.17
C PRO A 25 -19.66 -9.15 -31.74
N ALA A 26 -19.39 -10.21 -32.49
CA ALA A 26 -18.16 -10.40 -33.25
C ALA A 26 -17.93 -9.24 -34.23
N LEU A 27 -16.87 -8.48 -34.01
CA LEU A 27 -16.35 -7.51 -34.97
C LEU A 27 -15.90 -8.26 -36.23
N ARG A 28 -16.64 -8.06 -37.33
CA ARG A 28 -16.23 -8.50 -38.67
C ARG A 28 -14.90 -7.82 -39.03
N GLN A 29 -13.87 -8.63 -39.21
CA GLN A 29 -12.66 -8.23 -39.91
C GLN A 29 -13.01 -8.06 -41.40
N ASN A 30 -13.18 -6.82 -41.84
CA ASN A 30 -13.26 -6.50 -43.26
C ASN A 30 -11.85 -6.56 -43.85
N ASN A 31 -11.61 -7.59 -44.67
CA ASN A 31 -10.48 -7.65 -45.59
C ASN A 31 -10.59 -6.51 -46.61
N VAL A 32 -9.72 -5.51 -46.47
CA VAL A 32 -9.51 -4.46 -47.47
C VAL A 32 -8.35 -4.90 -48.38
N PRO A 33 -8.54 -5.00 -49.71
CA PRO A 33 -7.46 -5.33 -50.64
C PRO A 33 -6.46 -4.15 -50.77
N PRO A 34 -5.18 -4.43 -51.10
CA PRO A 34 -4.18 -3.38 -51.29
C PRO A 34 -4.46 -2.67 -52.61
N ASN A 35 -5.11 -1.51 -52.54
CA ASN A 35 -5.36 -0.68 -53.72
C ASN A 35 -4.27 0.39 -53.84
N LYS A 36 -3.73 0.47 -55.06
CA LYS A 36 -2.71 1.42 -55.50
C LYS A 36 -3.21 2.86 -55.27
N LEU A 37 -2.41 3.68 -54.59
CA LEU A 37 -2.59 5.13 -54.54
C LEU A 37 -2.25 5.73 -55.92
N PRO A 38 -3.10 6.58 -56.51
CA PRO A 38 -2.73 7.39 -57.65
C PRO A 38 -1.85 8.57 -57.21
N ASP A 39 -0.79 8.83 -57.99
CA ASP A 39 -0.03 10.08 -57.98
C ASP A 39 -0.98 11.26 -58.27
N GLN A 40 -1.54 11.86 -57.22
CA GLN A 40 -2.24 13.14 -57.30
C GLN A 40 -1.53 14.14 -56.40
N LEU A 41 -0.69 14.94 -57.06
CA LEU A 41 -0.30 16.31 -56.77
C LEU A 41 -0.84 16.86 -55.44
N LEU A 42 0.01 16.79 -54.41
CA LEU A 42 -0.13 17.61 -53.21
C LEU A 42 -0.08 19.10 -53.63
N PRO A 43 -1.10 19.92 -53.33
CA PRO A 43 -0.96 21.36 -53.46
C PRO A 43 0.13 21.81 -52.48
N ALA A 44 1.02 22.68 -52.96
CA ALA A 44 2.09 23.26 -52.16
C ALA A 44 1.51 23.84 -50.86
N LEU A 45 1.84 23.20 -49.74
CA LEU A 45 1.55 23.73 -48.42
C LEU A 45 2.39 24.98 -48.24
N ASP A 46 1.72 26.12 -48.22
CA ASP A 46 2.30 27.43 -47.95
C ASP A 46 2.86 27.45 -46.51
N PRO A 47 4.18 27.49 -46.30
CA PRO A 47 4.79 27.44 -44.97
C PRO A 47 4.52 28.72 -44.14
N SER A 48 3.82 29.70 -44.71
CA SER A 48 3.50 30.98 -44.08
C SER A 48 2.19 30.97 -43.25
N ALA A 49 1.31 29.98 -43.43
CA ALA A 49 -0.07 30.04 -42.91
C ALA A 49 -0.33 29.25 -41.61
N ALA A 50 0.70 28.75 -40.92
CA ALA A 50 0.55 27.97 -39.67
C ALA A 50 1.26 28.58 -38.45
N CYS A 51 1.54 29.89 -38.48
CA CYS A 51 1.89 30.63 -37.26
C CYS A 51 0.61 31.24 -36.69
N GLY A 52 -0.29 30.38 -36.21
CA GLY A 52 -1.35 30.83 -35.31
C GLY A 52 -0.69 31.40 -34.07
N ASP A 53 -1.13 32.59 -33.66
CA ASP A 53 -0.68 33.32 -32.47
C ASP A 53 -0.57 32.38 -31.26
N LEU A 54 0.62 31.85 -31.02
CA LEU A 54 0.93 31.21 -29.75
C LEU A 54 0.81 32.30 -28.69
N PRO A 55 -0.01 32.12 -27.63
CA PRO A 55 -0.15 33.14 -26.60
C PRO A 55 1.23 33.48 -26.05
N ALA A 56 1.63 34.73 -26.27
CA ALA A 56 2.92 35.28 -25.89
C ALA A 56 3.01 35.41 -24.36
N THR A 57 3.18 34.31 -23.62
CA THR A 57 3.17 34.38 -22.17
C THR A 57 4.06 33.31 -21.55
N PHE A 58 5.31 33.69 -21.25
CA PHE A 58 6.01 33.47 -19.97
C PHE A 58 7.37 34.17 -20.08
N SER A 59 7.36 35.50 -20.17
CA SER A 59 8.57 36.32 -20.05
C SER A 59 8.44 37.27 -18.86
N ALA A 60 8.09 36.74 -17.69
CA ALA A 60 8.43 37.45 -16.48
C ALA A 60 9.97 37.55 -16.43
N PRO A 61 10.56 38.75 -16.34
CA PRO A 61 12.01 38.89 -16.27
C PRO A 61 12.55 38.17 -15.03
N LEU A 62 13.79 37.66 -15.11
CA LEU A 62 14.48 37.09 -13.96
C LEU A 62 14.52 38.13 -12.83
N GLU A 63 13.82 37.86 -11.73
CA GLU A 63 13.87 38.71 -10.54
C GLU A 63 15.21 38.45 -9.83
N SER A 64 16.04 39.49 -9.71
CA SER A 64 17.27 39.44 -8.92
C SER A 64 17.07 40.21 -7.61
N ILE A 65 17.28 39.54 -6.48
CA ILE A 65 17.33 40.16 -5.15
C ILE A 65 18.66 39.86 -4.47
N THR A 66 19.15 40.79 -3.67
CA THR A 66 20.35 40.61 -2.85
C THR A 66 20.09 39.63 -1.70
N THR A 67 21.15 39.08 -1.10
CA THR A 67 21.02 38.24 0.10
C THR A 67 20.37 38.99 1.27
N ALA A 68 20.64 40.29 1.41
CA ALA A 68 20.01 41.13 2.44
C ALA A 68 18.50 41.26 2.22
N GLU A 69 18.07 41.50 0.97
CA GLU A 69 16.64 41.55 0.61
C GLU A 69 15.98 40.18 0.78
N LEU A 70 16.64 39.09 0.41
CA LEU A 70 16.14 37.72 0.61
C LEU A 70 15.86 37.45 2.09
N LEU A 71 16.80 37.80 2.97
CA LEU A 71 16.64 37.62 4.42
C LEU A 71 15.56 38.55 4.99
N ALA A 72 15.45 39.79 4.50
CA ALA A 72 14.44 40.76 4.92
C ALA A 72 13.03 40.40 4.46
N ARG A 73 12.89 39.77 3.28
CA ARG A 73 11.60 39.29 2.72
C ARG A 73 11.14 37.96 3.33
N ARG A 74 11.94 37.33 4.19
CA ARG A 74 11.59 36.03 4.78
C ARG A 74 10.41 36.16 5.73
N THR A 75 9.21 35.83 5.25
CA THR A 75 8.06 35.59 6.11
C THR A 75 8.16 34.22 6.79
N PRO A 76 7.81 34.12 8.09
CA PRO A 76 7.71 32.82 8.74
C PRO A 76 6.64 31.99 8.03
N PRO A 77 6.87 30.69 7.83
CA PRO A 77 5.91 29.86 7.16
C PRO A 77 4.65 29.73 8.04
N GLN A 78 3.47 29.91 7.44
CA GLN A 78 2.19 29.87 8.14
C GLN A 78 1.62 28.45 8.06
N TRP A 79 1.19 27.90 9.19
CA TRP A 79 0.56 26.60 9.23
C TRP A 79 -0.93 26.70 8.87
N LEU A 80 -1.43 25.72 8.14
CA LEU A 80 -2.87 25.40 8.07
C LEU A 80 -3.18 24.30 9.07
N LEU A 81 -2.25 23.34 9.19
CA LEU A 81 -2.31 22.22 10.12
C LEU A 81 -0.90 22.01 10.69
N PRO A 82 -0.61 22.42 11.93
CA PRO A 82 0.73 22.34 12.52
C PRO A 82 1.35 20.94 12.41
N GLY A 83 2.59 20.88 11.92
CA GLY A 83 3.32 19.63 11.69
C GLY A 83 2.92 18.87 10.42
N VAL A 84 1.83 19.25 9.74
CA VAL A 84 1.29 18.52 8.59
C VAL A 84 1.22 19.36 7.31
N LEU A 85 0.68 20.58 7.37
CA LEU A 85 0.41 21.40 6.19
C LEU A 85 0.74 22.88 6.40
N TYR A 86 1.53 23.42 5.47
CA TYR A 86 1.78 24.86 5.34
C TYR A 86 0.84 25.53 4.34
N ARG A 87 0.52 26.81 4.59
CA ARG A 87 -0.23 27.66 3.67
C ARG A 87 0.62 28.05 2.46
N GLY A 88 -0.01 28.12 1.29
CA GLY A 88 0.60 28.60 0.05
C GLY A 88 1.62 27.65 -0.59
N GLN A 89 1.77 26.44 -0.05
CA GLN A 89 2.62 25.40 -0.61
C GLN A 89 1.76 24.33 -1.30
N PRO A 90 1.99 24.03 -2.58
CA PRO A 90 1.29 22.95 -3.27
C PRO A 90 1.45 21.61 -2.57
N THR A 91 0.33 20.97 -2.28
CA THR A 91 0.25 19.71 -1.55
C THR A 91 -0.24 18.60 -2.46
N VAL A 92 0.26 17.40 -2.27
CA VAL A 92 -0.29 16.20 -2.91
C VAL A 92 -0.68 15.17 -1.86
N ILE A 93 -1.82 14.52 -2.06
CA ILE A 93 -2.23 13.30 -1.35
C ILE A 93 -2.01 12.14 -2.31
N VAL A 94 -1.01 11.30 -2.08
CA VAL A 94 -0.58 10.28 -3.04
C VAL A 94 -0.71 8.89 -2.46
N GLY A 95 -1.27 7.96 -3.23
CA GLY A 95 -1.37 6.58 -2.80
C GLY A 95 -1.99 5.67 -3.87
N PRO A 96 -1.94 4.33 -3.66
CA PRO A 96 -2.52 3.35 -4.57
C PRO A 96 -3.99 3.62 -4.93
N SER A 97 -4.50 2.97 -5.97
CA SER A 97 -5.93 3.00 -6.24
C SER A 97 -6.71 2.50 -5.01
N ARG A 98 -7.85 3.14 -4.73
CA ARG A 98 -8.77 2.75 -3.63
C ARG A 98 -8.10 2.64 -2.25
N CYS A 99 -7.13 3.50 -1.92
CA CYS A 99 -6.48 3.56 -0.60
C CYS A 99 -7.01 4.69 0.32
N GLN A 100 -8.28 5.06 0.19
CA GLN A 100 -8.94 6.10 1.01
C GLN A 100 -8.44 7.54 0.83
N LYS A 101 -7.81 7.90 -0.29
CA LYS A 101 -7.40 9.29 -0.57
C LYS A 101 -8.57 10.26 -0.49
N THR A 102 -9.68 9.97 -1.18
CA THR A 102 -10.88 10.81 -1.20
C THR A 102 -11.51 10.93 0.19
N SER A 103 -11.52 9.84 0.96
CA SER A 103 -12.01 9.83 2.33
C SER A 103 -11.15 10.69 3.26
N LEU A 104 -9.83 10.57 3.18
CA LEU A 104 -8.90 11.42 3.93
C LEU A 104 -8.98 12.88 3.49
N ALA A 105 -9.23 13.14 2.21
CA ALA A 105 -9.48 14.47 1.69
C ALA A 105 -10.75 15.11 2.27
N VAL A 106 -11.84 14.35 2.37
CA VAL A 106 -13.09 14.80 3.00
C VAL A 106 -12.87 15.14 4.48
N ASP A 107 -12.19 14.26 5.23
CA ASP A 107 -11.84 14.53 6.63
C ASP A 107 -10.96 15.78 6.78
N LEU A 108 -9.94 15.94 5.92
CA LEU A 108 -9.09 17.12 5.91
C LEU A 108 -9.88 18.40 5.61
N CYS A 109 -10.74 18.38 4.60
CA CYS A 109 -11.60 19.52 4.26
C CYS A 109 -12.53 19.90 5.42
N GLY A 110 -13.19 18.90 6.01
CA GLY A 110 -14.09 19.10 7.13
C GLY A 110 -13.37 19.64 8.36
N ALA A 111 -12.21 19.07 8.72
CA ALA A 111 -11.38 19.55 9.83
C ALA A 111 -10.93 20.99 9.62
N LEU A 112 -10.40 21.32 8.44
CA LEU A 112 -9.94 22.67 8.10
C LEU A 112 -11.09 23.69 8.11
N ALA A 113 -12.25 23.34 7.54
CA ALA A 113 -13.40 24.24 7.48
C ALA A 113 -14.04 24.49 8.85
N SER A 114 -14.12 23.46 9.70
CA SER A 114 -14.67 23.55 11.05
C SER A 114 -13.69 24.14 12.07
N GLY A 115 -12.38 24.08 11.81
CA GLY A 115 -11.35 24.34 12.82
C GLY A 115 -11.21 23.19 13.83
N GLY A 116 -11.67 21.99 13.47
CA GLY A 116 -11.62 20.79 14.30
C GLY A 116 -10.26 20.10 14.25
N LYS A 117 -10.29 18.76 14.21
CA LYS A 117 -9.09 17.92 14.15
C LYS A 117 -9.10 17.02 12.92
N PHE A 118 -8.02 17.04 12.16
CA PHE A 118 -7.77 16.06 11.11
C PHE A 118 -7.37 14.72 11.75
N LEU A 119 -8.00 13.62 11.33
CA LEU A 119 -7.84 12.27 11.89
C LEU A 119 -8.07 12.20 13.41
N GLY A 120 -8.94 13.06 13.93
CA GLY A 120 -9.20 13.19 15.37
C GLY A 120 -7.99 13.65 16.22
N THR A 121 -6.84 13.90 15.59
CA THR A 121 -5.54 14.05 16.28
C THR A 121 -4.89 15.40 15.99
N PHE A 122 -4.77 15.76 14.71
CA PHE A 122 -4.05 16.97 14.29
C PHE A 122 -5.00 18.17 14.36
N ALA A 123 -4.82 19.03 15.36
CA ALA A 123 -5.68 20.20 15.55
C ALA A 123 -5.39 21.30 14.53
N VAL A 124 -6.45 21.82 13.90
CA VAL A 124 -6.36 22.95 12.97
C VAL A 124 -6.17 24.25 13.76
N GLU A 125 -5.29 25.14 13.29
CA GLU A 125 -4.98 26.39 13.99
C GLU A 125 -6.16 27.38 13.99
N ARG A 126 -6.89 27.43 12.87
CA ARG A 126 -8.11 28.21 12.71
C ARG A 126 -8.99 27.63 11.60
N PRO A 127 -10.30 27.85 11.62
CA PRO A 127 -11.15 27.57 10.47
C PRO A 127 -10.64 28.25 9.19
N VAL A 128 -10.73 27.53 8.06
CA VAL A 128 -10.26 27.93 6.74
C VAL A 128 -11.40 27.84 5.74
N ARG A 129 -11.48 28.75 4.76
CA ARG A 129 -12.42 28.58 3.63
C ARG A 129 -11.86 27.57 2.65
N VAL A 130 -12.53 26.43 2.54
CA VAL A 130 -12.10 25.26 1.79
C VAL A 130 -13.05 24.99 0.64
N GLY A 131 -12.49 24.82 -0.55
CA GLY A 131 -13.19 24.22 -1.68
C GLY A 131 -12.77 22.77 -1.85
N PHE A 132 -13.74 21.87 -2.02
CA PHE A 132 -13.50 20.53 -2.55
C PHE A 132 -13.98 20.49 -3.99
N VAL A 133 -13.15 19.91 -4.86
CA VAL A 133 -13.43 19.74 -6.27
C VAL A 133 -13.25 18.27 -6.64
N GLY A 134 -14.32 17.62 -7.09
CA GLY A 134 -14.30 16.25 -7.58
C GLY A 134 -14.84 16.15 -9.00
N GLY A 135 -14.74 14.98 -9.60
CA GLY A 135 -15.46 14.67 -10.84
C GLY A 135 -16.93 14.34 -10.57
N ASP A 136 -17.76 14.37 -11.62
CA ASP A 136 -19.20 14.17 -11.49
C ASP A 136 -19.54 12.77 -10.95
N GLY A 137 -18.73 11.76 -11.28
CA GLY A 137 -18.90 10.39 -10.79
C GLY A 137 -18.64 10.22 -9.28
N ALA A 138 -17.91 11.16 -8.67
CA ALA A 138 -17.57 11.10 -7.25
C ALA A 138 -18.62 11.72 -6.32
N ARG A 139 -19.64 12.41 -6.86
CA ARG A 139 -20.59 13.22 -6.07
C ARG A 139 -21.28 12.44 -4.96
N ASP A 140 -21.87 11.30 -5.30
CA ASP A 140 -22.64 10.51 -4.34
C ASP A 140 -21.73 9.90 -3.26
N ALA A 141 -20.58 9.37 -3.66
CA ALA A 141 -19.59 8.80 -2.74
C ALA A 141 -19.02 9.86 -1.78
N VAL A 142 -18.70 11.05 -2.27
CA VAL A 142 -18.20 12.17 -1.45
C VAL A 142 -19.30 12.69 -0.51
N THR A 143 -20.55 12.79 -0.98
CA THR A 143 -21.69 13.20 -0.15
C THR A 143 -21.88 12.23 1.02
N GLU A 144 -21.81 10.92 0.75
CA GLU A 144 -21.93 9.90 1.78
C GLU A 144 -20.76 9.90 2.76
N LEU A 145 -19.52 10.08 2.28
CA LEU A 145 -18.35 10.26 3.13
C LEU A 145 -18.48 11.51 4.03
N ALA A 146 -18.94 12.63 3.48
CA ALA A 146 -19.10 13.87 4.23
C ALA A 146 -20.16 13.75 5.33
N ARG A 147 -21.26 13.01 5.09
CA ARG A 147 -22.28 12.69 6.10
C ARG A 147 -21.72 11.85 7.24
N ARG A 148 -21.01 10.75 6.92
CA ARG A 148 -20.38 9.87 7.92
C ARG A 148 -19.32 10.60 8.75
N TRP A 149 -18.53 11.45 8.10
CA TRP A 149 -17.58 12.33 8.78
C TRP A 149 -18.29 13.30 9.73
N SER A 150 -19.30 14.03 9.24
CA SER A 150 -20.08 15.01 10.01
C SER A 150 -20.72 14.40 11.25
N SER A 151 -21.27 13.19 11.13
CA SER A 151 -21.82 12.39 12.24
C SER A 151 -20.77 12.11 13.33
N THR A 152 -19.53 11.79 12.94
CA THR A 152 -18.45 11.45 13.89
C THR A 152 -17.78 12.69 14.48
N ALA A 153 -17.68 13.76 13.70
CA ALA A 153 -17.11 15.03 14.13
C ALA A 153 -18.07 15.88 14.97
N GLU A 154 -19.35 15.49 15.05
CA GLU A 154 -20.43 16.26 15.70
C GLU A 154 -20.58 17.67 15.09
N VAL A 155 -20.36 17.79 13.78
CA VAL A 155 -20.45 19.06 13.04
C VAL A 155 -21.68 19.05 12.14
N ASP A 156 -22.52 20.08 12.22
CA ASP A 156 -23.64 20.28 11.29
C ASP A 156 -23.12 20.72 9.92
N LEU A 157 -23.02 19.76 8.99
CA LEU A 157 -22.44 19.99 7.66
C LEU A 157 -23.20 21.07 6.84
N PRO A 158 -24.54 21.08 6.78
CA PRO A 158 -25.31 22.19 6.20
C PRO A 158 -24.98 23.58 6.76
N ALA A 159 -24.60 23.69 8.02
CA ALA A 159 -24.24 24.97 8.64
C ALA A 159 -22.77 25.39 8.38
N LEU A 160 -21.96 24.52 7.76
CA LEU A 160 -20.55 24.76 7.51
C LEU A 160 -20.32 25.61 6.24
N ASP A 161 -20.61 26.90 6.33
CA ASP A 161 -20.49 27.89 5.24
C ASP A 161 -19.09 28.00 4.62
N ARG A 162 -18.05 27.64 5.37
CA ARG A 162 -16.65 27.64 4.92
C ARG A 162 -16.27 26.46 4.04
N LEU A 163 -17.14 25.47 3.85
CA LEU A 163 -16.88 24.30 3.02
C LEU A 163 -17.81 24.29 1.81
N VAL A 164 -17.23 24.44 0.62
CA VAL A 164 -17.98 24.43 -0.65
C VAL A 164 -17.51 23.28 -1.54
N TRP A 165 -18.46 22.70 -2.28
CA TRP A 165 -18.23 21.52 -3.11
C TRP A 165 -18.51 21.83 -4.57
N ALA A 166 -17.64 21.40 -5.47
CA ALA A 166 -17.82 21.47 -6.92
C ALA A 166 -17.56 20.09 -7.55
N PHE A 167 -18.48 19.62 -8.40
CA PHE A 167 -18.38 18.29 -9.04
C PHE A 167 -18.31 18.34 -10.57
N ASN A 168 -18.52 19.51 -11.17
CA ASN A 168 -18.50 19.70 -12.62
C ASN A 168 -17.15 20.24 -13.09
N LEU A 169 -16.09 19.55 -12.70
CA LEU A 169 -14.76 19.88 -13.18
C LEU A 169 -14.50 19.09 -14.46
N ALA A 170 -15.05 19.59 -15.57
CA ALA A 170 -14.77 19.08 -16.90
C ALA A 170 -13.26 19.17 -17.23
N ASP A 171 -12.86 18.73 -18.44
CA ASP A 171 -11.46 18.63 -18.87
C ASP A 171 -10.59 19.83 -18.43
N LEU A 172 -9.72 19.60 -17.45
CA LEU A 172 -8.85 20.64 -16.88
C LEU A 172 -7.74 21.11 -17.84
N ARG A 173 -7.66 20.52 -19.03
CA ARG A 173 -6.82 21.04 -20.13
C ARG A 173 -7.47 22.22 -20.84
N ASP A 174 -8.78 22.39 -20.71
CA ASP A 174 -9.50 23.53 -21.28
C ASP A 174 -9.21 24.80 -20.44
N PRO A 175 -8.59 25.85 -21.02
CA PRO A 175 -8.36 27.11 -20.35
C PRO A 175 -9.64 27.75 -19.80
N ALA A 176 -10.79 27.51 -20.41
CA ALA A 176 -12.07 28.01 -19.91
C ALA A 176 -12.43 27.39 -18.55
N ASN A 177 -12.11 26.11 -18.33
CA ASN A 177 -12.34 25.45 -17.04
C ASN A 177 -11.38 25.97 -15.96
N LEU A 178 -10.12 26.29 -16.32
CA LEU A 178 -9.19 26.94 -15.40
C LEU A 178 -9.66 28.35 -15.01
N SER A 179 -10.20 29.12 -15.97
CA SER A 179 -10.79 30.43 -15.67
C SER A 179 -11.98 30.29 -14.72
N ARG A 180 -12.89 29.34 -14.97
CA ARG A 180 -14.02 29.06 -14.07
C ARG A 180 -13.57 28.65 -12.67
N LEU A 181 -12.53 27.83 -12.56
CA LEU A 181 -11.95 27.47 -11.27
C LEU A 181 -11.42 28.70 -10.53
N ARG A 182 -10.68 29.59 -11.21
CA ARG A 182 -10.21 30.86 -10.64
C ARG A 182 -11.37 31.75 -10.18
N ASP A 183 -12.38 31.91 -11.01
CA ASP A 183 -13.56 32.72 -10.70
C ASP A 183 -14.31 32.15 -9.49
N TRP A 184 -14.45 30.82 -9.42
CA TRP A 184 -15.05 30.12 -8.29
C TRP A 184 -14.26 30.30 -6.99
N ILE A 185 -12.92 30.21 -7.06
CA ILE A 185 -12.02 30.50 -5.92
C ILE A 185 -12.23 31.92 -5.42
N GLY A 186 -12.26 32.90 -6.33
CA GLY A 186 -12.46 34.31 -6.00
C GLY A 186 -13.85 34.58 -5.41
N GLN A 187 -14.90 34.02 -6.03
CA GLN A 187 -16.29 34.17 -5.59
C GLN A 187 -16.49 33.69 -4.15
N HIS A 188 -15.92 32.53 -3.80
CA HIS A 188 -16.04 31.97 -2.44
C HIS A 188 -14.91 32.37 -1.50
N GLN A 189 -13.96 33.19 -1.97
CA GLN A 189 -12.78 33.64 -1.22
C GLN A 189 -11.99 32.48 -0.60
N LEU A 190 -11.82 31.39 -1.35
CA LEU A 190 -11.21 30.17 -0.85
C LEU A 190 -9.74 30.40 -0.50
N GLU A 191 -9.32 29.86 0.64
CA GLU A 191 -7.93 29.89 1.08
C GLU A 191 -7.20 28.58 0.73
N LEU A 192 -7.97 27.51 0.51
CA LEU A 192 -7.49 26.18 0.15
C LEU A 192 -8.47 25.53 -0.82
N VAL A 193 -7.94 24.84 -1.82
CA VAL A 193 -8.71 24.04 -2.77
C VAL A 193 -8.14 22.64 -2.82
N LEU A 194 -8.95 21.65 -2.48
CA LEU A 194 -8.63 20.25 -2.65
C LEU A 194 -9.28 19.73 -3.93
N ILE A 195 -8.48 19.14 -4.82
CA ILE A 195 -8.92 18.60 -6.10
C ILE A 195 -8.67 17.09 -6.09
N ASP A 196 -9.74 16.30 -6.16
CA ASP A 196 -9.63 14.87 -6.38
C ASP A 196 -9.39 14.58 -7.85
N ALA A 197 -8.11 14.43 -8.20
CA ALA A 197 -7.68 14.21 -9.57
C ALA A 197 -7.79 12.75 -10.02
N ALA A 198 -8.47 11.87 -9.26
CA ALA A 198 -8.63 10.46 -9.63
C ALA A 198 -9.31 10.26 -10.99
N GLU A 199 -10.14 11.20 -11.43
CA GLU A 199 -10.85 11.18 -12.71
C GLU A 199 -10.16 12.01 -13.81
N LEU A 200 -9.01 12.65 -13.53
CA LEU A 200 -8.24 13.30 -14.59
C LEU A 200 -7.72 12.23 -15.55
N GLY A 201 -8.25 12.26 -16.77
CA GLY A 201 -8.18 11.16 -17.73
C GLY A 201 -6.77 10.70 -18.11
N THR A 202 -6.73 9.59 -18.84
CA THR A 202 -5.51 8.89 -19.28
C THR A 202 -4.68 9.72 -20.26
N CYS A 203 -3.90 10.67 -19.73
CA CYS A 203 -2.91 11.42 -20.48
C CYS A 203 -1.54 10.74 -20.41
N THR A 204 -0.61 11.17 -21.27
CA THR A 204 0.81 10.81 -21.10
C THR A 204 1.35 11.45 -19.82
N ARG A 205 2.42 10.88 -19.23
CA ARG A 205 3.06 11.43 -18.01
C ARG A 205 3.30 12.93 -18.10
N ARG A 206 3.82 13.37 -19.25
CA ARG A 206 4.19 14.77 -19.48
C ARG A 206 2.97 15.66 -19.49
N ALA A 207 1.94 15.28 -20.24
CA ALA A 207 0.69 16.03 -20.32
C ALA A 207 -0.02 16.10 -18.96
N GLU A 208 0.00 15.01 -18.18
CA GLU A 208 -0.53 14.99 -16.81
C GLU A 208 0.25 15.96 -15.90
N THR A 209 1.58 15.91 -15.91
CA THR A 209 2.39 16.87 -15.14
C THR A 209 2.15 18.32 -15.54
N GLU A 210 2.06 18.62 -16.85
CA GLU A 210 1.75 19.97 -17.36
C GLU A 210 0.36 20.44 -16.90
N GLN A 211 -0.64 19.56 -16.93
CA GLN A 211 -1.99 19.83 -16.45
C GLN A 211 -2.03 20.10 -14.94
N LEU A 212 -1.37 19.25 -14.14
CA LEU A 212 -1.26 19.46 -12.69
C LEU A 212 -0.54 20.76 -12.35
N GLN A 213 0.50 21.13 -13.12
CA GLN A 213 1.20 22.40 -12.94
C GLN A 213 0.30 23.60 -13.25
N ALA A 214 -0.49 23.53 -14.32
CA ALA A 214 -1.45 24.58 -14.67
C ALA A 214 -2.51 24.77 -13.56
N LEU A 215 -2.98 23.68 -12.96
CA LEU A 215 -3.93 23.72 -11.84
C LEU A 215 -3.34 24.34 -10.58
N VAL A 216 -2.13 23.91 -10.23
CA VAL A 216 -1.40 24.46 -9.09
C VAL A 216 -1.20 25.96 -9.26
N ASN A 217 -0.75 26.40 -10.44
CA ASN A 217 -0.55 27.81 -10.73
C ASN A 217 -1.88 28.58 -10.67
N CYS A 218 -2.95 28.05 -11.27
CA CYS A 218 -4.27 28.65 -11.22
C CYS A 218 -4.75 28.93 -9.79
N CYS A 219 -4.59 27.94 -8.88
CA CYS A 219 -4.97 28.09 -7.48
C CYS A 219 -4.10 29.12 -6.74
N LEU A 220 -2.77 29.03 -6.92
CA LEU A 220 -1.83 29.94 -6.27
C LEU A 220 -2.00 31.38 -6.73
N ASP A 221 -2.18 31.61 -8.03
CA ASP A 221 -2.46 32.94 -8.61
C ASP A 221 -3.77 33.52 -8.06
N ALA A 222 -4.75 32.66 -7.74
CA ALA A 222 -6.00 33.03 -7.08
C ALA A 222 -5.87 33.18 -5.55
N GLY A 223 -4.68 32.98 -4.98
CA GLY A 223 -4.42 33.11 -3.55
C GLY A 223 -4.81 31.90 -2.69
N ALA A 224 -5.17 30.77 -3.31
CA ALA A 224 -5.57 29.54 -2.63
C ALA A 224 -4.44 28.50 -2.61
N THR A 225 -4.34 27.74 -1.52
CA THR A 225 -3.39 26.63 -1.38
C THR A 225 -3.94 25.39 -2.10
N PRO A 226 -3.29 24.86 -3.16
CA PRO A 226 -3.79 23.67 -3.85
C PRO A 226 -3.39 22.39 -3.10
N ILE A 227 -4.34 21.47 -2.97
CA ILE A 227 -4.13 20.07 -2.56
C ILE A 227 -4.65 19.15 -3.66
N LEU A 228 -3.82 18.23 -4.15
CA LEU A 228 -4.18 17.33 -5.25
C LEU A 228 -4.17 15.87 -4.79
N CYS A 229 -5.28 15.14 -4.93
CA CYS A 229 -5.26 13.69 -4.75
C CYS A 229 -4.76 13.01 -6.01
N CYS A 230 -3.62 12.33 -5.95
CA CYS A 230 -3.01 11.66 -7.09
C CYS A 230 -2.84 10.17 -6.81
N GLN A 231 -2.90 9.37 -7.87
CA GLN A 231 -2.65 7.93 -7.77
C GLN A 231 -1.17 7.63 -7.96
N THR A 232 -0.68 6.57 -7.30
CA THR A 232 0.61 5.97 -7.67
C THR A 232 0.46 5.22 -8.99
N ARG A 233 1.55 5.14 -9.76
CA ARG A 233 1.58 4.39 -11.03
C ARG A 233 1.52 2.88 -10.84
N HIS A 234 2.12 2.43 -9.76
CA HIS A 234 2.20 1.04 -9.36
C HIS A 234 1.59 0.92 -7.97
N GLU A 235 1.05 -0.24 -7.65
CA GLU A 235 0.61 -0.56 -6.30
C GLU A 235 1.85 -0.98 -5.49
N PRO A 236 2.42 -0.08 -4.66
CA PRO A 236 3.49 -0.48 -3.75
C PRO A 236 3.01 -1.60 -2.83
N LYS A 237 3.94 -2.49 -2.46
CA LYS A 237 3.70 -3.46 -1.38
C LYS A 237 3.32 -2.72 -0.08
N PRO A 238 2.62 -3.37 0.86
CA PRO A 238 2.27 -2.77 2.14
C PRO A 238 3.51 -2.34 2.95
N ARG A 239 3.86 -1.05 2.88
CA ARG A 239 4.97 -0.39 3.57
C ARG A 239 4.75 1.12 3.61
N PRO A 240 5.40 1.87 4.52
CA PRO A 240 5.43 3.31 4.43
C PRO A 240 5.94 3.77 3.06
N MET A 241 5.29 4.80 2.52
CA MET A 241 5.71 5.40 1.25
C MET A 241 6.74 6.49 1.52
N THR A 242 7.68 6.64 0.59
CA THR A 242 8.82 7.54 0.72
C THR A 242 8.79 8.62 -0.36
N ALA A 243 9.65 9.63 -0.23
CA ALA A 243 9.84 10.64 -1.28
C ALA A 243 10.24 10.04 -2.64
N ALA A 244 10.88 8.85 -2.67
CA ALA A 244 11.20 8.16 -3.92
C ALA A 244 9.94 7.65 -4.64
N ASP A 245 8.92 7.22 -3.89
CA ASP A 245 7.63 6.81 -4.45
C ASP A 245 6.92 8.03 -5.07
N LEU A 246 6.97 9.18 -4.39
CA LEU A 246 6.46 10.45 -4.91
C LEU A 246 7.19 10.90 -6.17
N ALA A 247 8.52 10.80 -6.23
CA ALA A 247 9.31 11.18 -7.41
C ALA A 247 8.96 10.35 -8.66
N SER A 248 8.47 9.11 -8.46
CA SER A 248 7.97 8.28 -9.55
C SER A 248 6.59 8.71 -10.06
N ALA A 249 5.82 9.43 -9.25
CA ALA A 249 4.48 9.89 -9.59
C ALA A 249 4.52 11.13 -10.51
N PRO A 250 3.51 11.31 -11.38
CA PRO A 250 3.38 12.51 -12.24
C PRO A 250 3.29 13.82 -11.45
N CYS A 251 2.67 13.77 -10.26
CA CYS A 251 2.51 14.92 -9.37
C CYS A 251 3.77 15.29 -8.58
N GLY A 252 4.82 14.45 -8.59
CA GLY A 252 6.05 14.72 -7.85
C GLY A 252 6.76 16.01 -8.28
N ALA A 253 6.57 16.45 -9.53
CA ALA A 253 7.15 17.69 -10.04
C ALA A 253 6.50 18.97 -9.48
N VAL A 254 5.22 18.89 -9.09
CA VAL A 254 4.45 20.05 -8.59
C VAL A 254 4.38 20.12 -7.07
N ALA A 255 4.59 18.98 -6.39
CA ALA A 255 4.51 18.86 -4.95
C ALA A 255 5.62 19.65 -4.23
N ARG A 256 5.23 20.47 -3.24
CA ARG A 256 6.14 21.09 -2.27
C ARG A 256 5.97 20.51 -0.86
N GLN A 257 4.83 19.89 -0.61
CA GLN A 257 4.51 19.07 0.55
C GLN A 257 3.63 17.88 0.12
N TRP A 258 3.62 16.81 0.92
CA TRP A 258 2.97 15.54 0.58
C TRP A 258 2.36 14.84 1.79
N LEU A 259 1.25 14.14 1.52
CA LEU A 259 0.64 13.12 2.37
C LEU A 259 0.64 11.83 1.57
N LEU A 260 1.57 10.93 1.87
CA LEU A 260 1.69 9.64 1.19
C LEU A 260 0.93 8.59 1.99
N ILE A 261 0.04 7.87 1.32
CA ILE A 261 -0.84 6.88 1.93
C ILE A 261 -0.61 5.54 1.26
N ASN A 262 -0.40 4.51 2.08
CA ASN A 262 -0.36 3.14 1.60
C ASN A 262 -1.05 2.22 2.59
N ARG A 263 -1.39 1.01 2.17
CA ARG A 263 -1.96 0.00 3.06
C ARG A 263 -0.86 -0.59 3.95
N ARG A 264 -1.18 -0.87 5.22
CA ARG A 264 -0.38 -1.73 6.13
C ARG A 264 -0.71 -3.20 5.91
N GLU A 265 -1.97 -3.46 5.62
CA GLU A 265 -2.53 -4.78 5.40
C GLU A 265 -3.49 -4.75 4.20
N GLU A 266 -3.68 -5.90 3.55
CA GLU A 266 -4.64 -6.02 2.47
C GLU A 266 -6.06 -5.77 2.97
N TYR A 267 -6.85 -5.07 2.18
CA TYR A 267 -8.24 -4.79 2.54
C TYR A 267 -9.06 -6.06 2.52
N ARG A 268 -9.82 -6.31 3.59
CA ARG A 268 -10.84 -7.37 3.63
C ARG A 268 -12.18 -6.78 3.20
N PRO A 269 -12.76 -7.19 2.05
CA PRO A 269 -14.07 -6.70 1.62
C PRO A 269 -15.14 -6.93 2.69
N GLY A 270 -16.00 -5.94 2.90
CA GLY A 270 -17.07 -5.99 3.91
C GLY A 270 -16.63 -5.66 5.35
N SER A 271 -15.33 -5.54 5.62
CA SER A 271 -14.86 -5.21 6.99
C SER A 271 -15.11 -3.76 7.40
N GLY A 272 -15.15 -2.84 6.43
CA GLY A 272 -15.12 -1.40 6.69
C GLY A 272 -13.83 -0.92 7.36
N SER A 273 -12.85 -1.80 7.60
CA SER A 273 -11.64 -1.50 8.36
C SER A 273 -10.45 -1.31 7.41
N HIS A 274 -9.76 -0.17 7.54
CA HIS A 274 -8.59 0.17 6.73
C HIS A 274 -7.41 0.49 7.63
N ARG A 275 -6.35 -0.30 7.51
CA ARG A 275 -5.07 -0.04 8.19
C ARG A 275 -4.10 0.57 7.20
N LEU A 276 -3.75 1.84 7.40
CA LEU A 276 -2.95 2.63 6.46
C LEU A 276 -1.66 3.13 7.11
N TRP A 277 -0.62 3.28 6.31
CA TRP A 277 0.55 4.11 6.60
C TRP A 277 0.26 5.52 6.08
N LEU A 278 0.58 6.53 6.87
CA LEU A 278 0.57 7.94 6.50
C LEU A 278 1.97 8.51 6.70
N THR A 279 2.61 8.91 5.61
CA THR A 279 3.90 9.62 5.64
C THR A 279 3.69 11.05 5.18
N VAL A 280 4.03 12.00 6.03
CA VAL A 280 3.91 13.44 5.76
C VAL A 280 5.28 14.05 5.61
N GLY A 281 5.41 15.04 4.74
CA GLY A 281 6.58 15.89 4.72
C GLY A 281 6.52 17.00 3.68
N GLY A 282 7.54 17.85 3.67
CA GLY A 282 7.67 18.88 2.65
C GLY A 282 8.94 19.70 2.75
N ASN A 283 9.09 20.61 1.81
CA ASN A 283 10.34 21.39 1.62
C ASN A 283 10.65 22.34 2.78
N CYS A 284 9.69 22.59 3.67
CA CYS A 284 9.89 23.38 4.89
C CYS A 284 10.50 22.56 6.05
N GLY A 285 10.95 21.32 5.80
CA GLY A 285 11.67 20.50 6.78
C GLY A 285 10.79 19.76 7.80
N HIS A 286 9.46 19.86 7.67
CA HIS A 286 8.55 19.04 8.46
C HIS A 286 8.47 17.64 7.86
N SER A 287 8.32 16.65 8.74
CA SER A 287 8.15 15.25 8.37
C SER A 287 7.50 14.49 9.51
N GLY A 288 6.77 13.44 9.18
CA GLY A 288 6.26 12.49 10.16
C GLY A 288 5.74 11.23 9.52
N GLU A 289 5.63 10.17 10.31
CA GLU A 289 5.14 8.87 9.88
C GLU A 289 4.23 8.29 10.96
N TRP A 290 3.05 7.82 10.54
CA TRP A 290 2.05 7.26 11.43
C TRP A 290 1.32 6.09 10.78
N GLY A 291 0.76 5.22 11.61
CA GLY A 291 -0.35 4.38 11.19
C GLY A 291 -1.67 5.11 11.36
N VAL A 292 -2.56 4.94 10.40
CA VAL A 292 -3.93 5.43 10.47
C VAL A 292 -4.86 4.25 10.32
N ASP A 293 -5.67 4.01 11.35
CA ASP A 293 -6.72 3.00 11.35
C ASP A 293 -8.06 3.70 11.14
N ILE A 294 -8.73 3.39 10.02
CA ILE A 294 -10.03 3.95 9.65
C ILE A 294 -11.08 2.85 9.76
N GLN A 295 -12.13 3.12 10.52
CA GLN A 295 -13.32 2.29 10.57
C GLN A 295 -14.46 3.03 9.88
N GLU A 296 -14.98 2.42 8.82
CA GLU A 296 -16.16 2.84 8.08
C GLU A 296 -17.33 1.94 8.43
N GLU A 297 -18.36 2.51 9.04
CA GLU A 297 -19.64 1.85 9.21
C GLU A 297 -20.58 2.35 8.12
N LEU A 298 -21.17 1.42 7.37
CA LEU A 298 -22.22 1.75 6.41
C LEU A 298 -23.44 2.25 7.18
N ALA A 299 -24.13 3.24 6.60
CA ALA A 299 -25.44 3.61 7.10
C ALA A 299 -26.39 2.40 6.99
N ASP A 300 -27.09 2.11 8.08
CA ASP A 300 -28.24 1.21 8.08
C ASP A 300 -29.52 2.05 8.19
N ASP A 301 -30.69 1.41 8.21
CA ASP A 301 -31.98 2.11 8.30
C ASP A 301 -32.12 2.95 9.59
N GLN A 302 -31.21 2.80 10.57
CA GLN A 302 -31.31 3.41 11.91
C GLN A 302 -30.13 4.31 12.28
N SER A 303 -29.02 4.31 11.53
CA SER A 303 -27.81 5.05 11.85
C SER A 303 -27.18 5.66 10.59
N ALA A 304 -26.68 6.88 10.69
CA ALA A 304 -26.10 7.64 9.58
C ALA A 304 -24.73 7.11 9.09
N GLY A 305 -24.34 5.90 9.51
CA GLY A 305 -22.98 5.39 9.39
C GLY A 305 -21.98 6.21 10.21
N ARG A 306 -20.75 5.72 10.30
CA ARG A 306 -19.65 6.38 11.01
C ARG A 306 -18.37 6.30 10.23
N TRP A 307 -17.56 7.33 10.39
CA TRP A 307 -16.21 7.37 9.86
C TRP A 307 -15.28 7.76 11.00
N GLN A 308 -14.56 6.78 11.54
CA GLN A 308 -13.68 7.00 12.69
C GLN A 308 -12.24 6.70 12.30
N ALA A 309 -11.35 7.67 12.54
CA ALA A 309 -9.92 7.51 12.34
C ALA A 309 -9.16 7.53 13.67
N THR A 310 -8.20 6.63 13.82
CA THR A 310 -7.25 6.60 14.95
C THR A 310 -5.82 6.67 14.41
N VAL A 311 -5.02 7.58 14.95
CA VAL A 311 -3.60 7.73 14.61
C VAL A 311 -2.77 6.93 15.61
N ARG A 312 -1.81 6.16 15.11
CA ARG A 312 -0.90 5.32 15.88
C ARG A 312 0.55 5.66 15.56
N ASP A 313 1.40 5.60 16.58
CA ASP A 313 2.84 5.83 16.44
C ASP A 313 3.49 4.74 15.56
N ALA A 314 4.39 5.14 14.66
CA ALA A 314 5.07 4.22 13.73
C ALA A 314 5.84 3.10 14.46
N GLY A 315 6.57 3.42 15.52
CA GLY A 315 7.35 2.45 16.30
C GLY A 315 6.47 1.41 17.00
N SER A 316 5.29 1.83 17.48
CA SER A 316 4.31 0.88 18.06
C SER A 316 3.82 -0.15 17.04
N ILE A 317 3.67 0.26 15.78
CA ILE A 317 3.17 -0.58 14.69
C ILE A 317 4.26 -1.52 14.21
N GLU A 318 5.49 -1.03 14.06
CA GLU A 318 6.64 -1.87 13.73
C GLU A 318 6.84 -2.96 14.77
N THR A 319 6.69 -2.63 16.05
CA THR A 319 6.77 -3.60 17.15
C THR A 319 5.65 -4.65 17.03
N GLU A 320 4.40 -4.24 16.83
CA GLU A 320 3.27 -5.16 16.63
C GLU A 320 3.47 -6.07 15.41
N MET A 321 3.89 -5.50 14.26
CA MET A 321 4.15 -6.25 13.04
C MET A 321 5.31 -7.25 13.22
N ALA A 322 6.37 -6.85 13.93
CA ALA A 322 7.50 -7.73 14.23
C ALA A 322 7.07 -8.89 15.13
N LEU A 323 6.30 -8.61 16.19
CA LEU A 323 5.72 -9.63 17.07
C LEU A 323 4.79 -10.59 16.31
N ALA A 324 3.90 -10.07 15.46
CA ALA A 324 3.01 -10.88 14.64
C ALA A 324 3.79 -11.75 13.62
N ALA A 325 4.84 -11.22 13.01
CA ALA A 325 5.71 -11.97 12.12
C ALA A 325 6.47 -13.08 12.85
N ALA A 326 6.98 -12.79 14.06
CA ALA A 326 7.60 -13.77 14.95
C ALA A 326 6.63 -14.88 15.33
N ALA A 327 5.40 -14.54 15.74
CA ALA A 327 4.35 -15.49 16.09
C ALA A 327 3.97 -16.38 14.89
N ALA A 328 3.80 -15.80 13.70
CA ALA A 328 3.51 -16.55 12.48
C ALA A 328 4.65 -17.50 12.09
N GLN A 329 5.91 -17.07 12.26
CA GLN A 329 7.07 -17.92 12.03
C GLN A 329 7.14 -19.06 13.06
N ALA A 330 6.90 -18.78 14.33
CA ALA A 330 6.85 -19.77 15.40
C ALA A 330 5.76 -20.83 15.11
N ALA A 331 4.56 -20.40 14.75
CA ALA A 331 3.46 -21.28 14.37
C ALA A 331 3.79 -22.14 13.14
N HIS A 332 4.42 -21.55 12.12
CA HIS A 332 4.85 -22.30 10.94
C HIS A 332 5.88 -23.40 11.28
N LEU A 333 6.87 -23.09 12.11
CA LEU A 333 7.86 -24.07 12.57
C LEU A 333 7.22 -25.16 13.44
N ARG A 334 6.34 -24.78 14.37
CA ARG A 334 5.55 -25.70 15.21
C ARG A 334 4.74 -26.68 14.35
N GLN A 335 4.00 -26.16 13.36
CA GLN A 335 3.22 -26.98 12.44
C GLN A 335 4.10 -27.92 11.60
N LYS A 336 5.25 -27.44 11.13
CA LYS A 336 6.19 -28.28 10.38
C LYS A 336 6.73 -29.43 11.23
N LEU A 337 7.03 -29.21 12.52
CA LEU A 337 7.42 -30.28 13.43
C LEU A 337 6.28 -31.25 13.72
N ARG A 338 5.04 -30.77 13.90
CA ARG A 338 3.86 -31.64 14.07
C ARG A 338 3.71 -32.59 12.87
N ILE A 339 3.84 -32.07 11.64
CA ILE A 339 3.78 -32.89 10.43
C ILE A 339 4.86 -33.99 10.44
N VAL A 340 6.11 -33.65 10.77
CA VAL A 340 7.20 -34.64 10.85
C VAL A 340 6.93 -35.70 11.91
N LEU A 341 6.46 -35.29 13.09
CA LEU A 341 6.11 -36.20 14.19
C LEU A 341 4.97 -37.16 13.82
N THR A 342 4.04 -36.74 12.96
CA THR A 342 2.97 -37.63 12.47
C THR A 342 3.45 -38.64 11.41
N GLN A 343 4.59 -38.38 10.77
CA GLN A 343 5.16 -39.23 9.72
C GLN A 343 6.16 -40.27 10.24
N ILE A 344 6.75 -40.05 11.42
CA ILE A 344 7.72 -40.97 12.03
C ILE A 344 6.99 -41.94 12.97
N ASP A 345 7.34 -43.22 12.94
CA ASP A 345 6.89 -44.17 13.95
C ASP A 345 7.34 -43.69 15.35
N PRO A 346 6.44 -43.54 16.34
CA PRO A 346 6.78 -43.13 17.70
C PRO A 346 7.90 -43.95 18.37
N ARG A 347 8.16 -45.18 17.91
CA ARG A 347 9.28 -46.03 18.38
C ARG A 347 10.63 -45.57 17.84
N ASP A 348 10.64 -44.93 16.68
CA ASP A 348 11.83 -44.46 15.98
C ASP A 348 12.07 -42.95 16.11
N ALA A 349 11.11 -42.20 16.62
CA ALA A 349 11.11 -40.75 16.74
C ALA A 349 12.09 -40.19 17.80
N THR A 350 13.41 -40.26 17.57
CA THR A 350 14.40 -39.54 18.40
C THR A 350 14.45 -38.06 18.03
N LYS A 351 14.89 -37.22 18.98
CA LYS A 351 15.10 -35.79 18.74
C LYS A 351 16.01 -35.54 17.52
N LEU A 352 17.07 -36.33 17.36
CA LEU A 352 17.96 -36.25 16.20
C LEU A 352 17.24 -36.60 14.90
N LYS A 353 16.48 -37.70 14.87
CA LYS A 353 15.75 -38.13 13.67
C LYS A 353 14.68 -37.14 13.23
N ILE A 354 13.94 -36.59 14.19
CA ILE A 354 12.91 -35.56 13.94
C ILE A 354 13.58 -34.30 13.37
N ARG A 355 14.72 -33.88 13.93
CA ARG A 355 15.49 -32.75 13.41
C ARG A 355 15.94 -32.99 11.96
N GLU A 356 16.57 -34.13 11.68
CA GLU A 356 17.04 -34.48 10.34
C GLU A 356 15.91 -34.48 9.32
N GLN A 357 14.77 -35.10 9.65
CA GLN A 357 13.61 -35.15 8.76
C GLN A 357 12.91 -33.79 8.60
N SER A 358 12.92 -32.94 9.62
CA SER A 358 12.37 -31.59 9.52
C SER A 358 13.15 -30.68 8.57
N GLY A 359 14.43 -30.99 8.28
CA GLY A 359 15.32 -30.13 7.51
C GLY A 359 15.51 -28.73 8.11
N MET A 360 15.24 -28.55 9.41
CA MET A 360 15.44 -27.28 10.11
C MET A 360 16.89 -27.11 10.56
N SER A 361 17.37 -25.85 10.61
CA SER A 361 18.62 -25.53 11.29
C SER A 361 18.52 -25.84 12.78
N GLY A 362 19.66 -26.10 13.45
CA GLY A 362 19.68 -26.46 14.87
C GLY A 362 18.98 -25.44 15.77
N ALA A 363 19.17 -24.14 15.50
CA ALA A 363 18.53 -23.07 16.26
C ALA A 363 17.00 -23.03 16.08
N ARG A 364 16.51 -23.08 14.83
CA ARG A 364 15.06 -23.08 14.53
C ARG A 364 14.38 -24.34 15.05
N PHE A 365 15.05 -25.49 14.93
CA PHE A 365 14.59 -26.74 15.48
C PHE A 365 14.48 -26.67 17.00
N GLY A 366 15.55 -26.23 17.69
CA GLY A 366 15.57 -26.09 19.15
C GLY A 366 14.44 -25.20 19.65
N PHE A 367 14.28 -24.02 19.04
CA PHE A 367 13.19 -23.10 19.36
C PHE A 367 11.80 -23.74 19.24
N ALA A 368 11.47 -24.30 18.08
CA ALA A 368 10.15 -24.88 17.85
C ALA A 368 9.91 -26.16 18.68
N TRP A 369 10.97 -26.93 18.93
CA TRP A 369 10.96 -28.09 19.80
C TRP A 369 10.64 -27.71 21.24
N ASP A 370 11.28 -26.66 21.76
CA ASP A 370 11.05 -26.18 23.12
C ASP A 370 9.62 -25.60 23.27
N LEU A 371 9.08 -24.96 22.23
CA LEU A 371 7.67 -24.53 22.21
C LEU A 371 6.72 -25.74 22.35
N LEU A 372 6.92 -26.79 21.55
CA LEU A 372 6.11 -28.02 21.61
C LEU A 372 6.22 -28.74 22.97
N ILE A 373 7.38 -28.69 23.61
CA ILE A 373 7.57 -29.24 24.96
C ILE A 373 6.79 -28.41 25.99
N ARG A 374 6.93 -27.09 25.94
CA ARG A 374 6.30 -26.18 26.92
C ARG A 374 4.77 -26.21 26.85
N SER A 375 4.22 -26.33 25.64
CA SER A 375 2.78 -26.48 25.41
C SER A 375 2.25 -27.87 25.74
N GLY A 376 3.11 -28.83 26.08
CA GLY A 376 2.72 -30.22 26.34
C GLY A 376 2.24 -30.98 25.11
N GLU A 377 2.48 -30.46 23.90
CA GLU A 377 2.07 -31.14 22.66
C GLU A 377 2.91 -32.36 22.33
N ILE A 378 4.12 -32.45 22.87
CA ILE A 378 4.98 -33.62 22.71
C ILE A 378 5.36 -34.20 24.06
N ALA A 379 5.35 -35.53 24.14
CA ALA A 379 5.71 -36.29 25.33
C ALA A 379 6.65 -37.45 24.97
N LEU A 380 7.32 -37.99 25.98
CA LEU A 380 8.12 -39.20 25.84
C LEU A 380 7.19 -40.41 25.59
N THR A 381 7.61 -41.32 24.71
CA THR A 381 6.87 -42.57 24.45
C THR A 381 6.97 -43.53 25.64
N SER A 382 8.05 -43.45 26.41
CA SER A 382 8.28 -44.25 27.62
C SER A 382 9.21 -43.49 28.57
N PRO A 383 9.12 -43.70 29.89
CA PRO A 383 10.04 -43.08 30.82
C PRO A 383 11.47 -43.56 30.54
N PRO A 384 12.50 -42.73 30.81
CA PRO A 384 13.89 -43.11 30.58
C PRO A 384 14.25 -44.34 31.42
N ASP A 385 14.67 -45.42 30.75
CA ASP A 385 15.17 -46.61 31.44
C ASP A 385 16.61 -46.38 31.89
N TYR A 386 16.79 -46.06 33.17
CA TYR A 386 18.09 -45.81 33.79
C TYR A 386 19.03 -47.03 33.75
N ARG A 387 18.52 -48.24 33.47
CA ARG A 387 19.36 -49.44 33.31
C ARG A 387 20.09 -49.47 31.96
N THR A 388 19.58 -48.74 30.97
CA THR A 388 20.19 -48.62 29.63
C THR A 388 20.47 -47.15 29.30
N PRO A 389 21.50 -46.54 29.91
CA PRO A 389 21.78 -45.09 29.77
C PRO A 389 22.07 -44.63 28.34
N HIS A 390 22.32 -45.56 27.41
CA HIS A 390 22.60 -45.27 26.02
C HIS A 390 21.37 -45.23 25.11
N ARG A 391 20.17 -45.53 25.61
CA ARG A 391 18.96 -45.51 24.78
C ARG A 391 18.44 -44.08 24.65
N GLU A 392 18.50 -43.54 23.43
CA GLU A 392 17.98 -42.19 23.15
C GLU A 392 16.46 -42.10 23.43
N PRO A 393 15.99 -41.01 24.05
CA PRO A 393 14.58 -40.78 24.31
C PRO A 393 13.78 -40.70 23.00
N ARG A 394 12.57 -41.25 23.02
CA ARG A 394 11.63 -41.27 21.89
C ARG A 394 10.44 -40.39 22.22
N TYR A 395 9.96 -39.66 21.23
CA TYR A 395 8.92 -38.64 21.40
C TYR A 395 7.71 -38.94 20.52
N ARG A 396 6.54 -38.53 20.99
CA ARG A 396 5.28 -38.62 20.23
C ARG A 396 4.47 -37.35 20.42
N LEU A 397 3.57 -37.10 19.47
CA LEU A 397 2.55 -36.07 19.62
C LEU A 397 1.48 -36.56 20.62
N VAL A 398 1.11 -35.70 21.55
CA VAL A 398 0.03 -35.93 22.52
C VAL A 398 -1.30 -35.72 21.81
N ARG A 399 -2.25 -36.65 21.99
CA ARG A 399 -3.58 -36.50 21.37
C ARG A 399 -4.40 -35.46 22.14
N PRO A 400 -5.26 -34.67 21.47
CA PRO A 400 -6.19 -33.79 22.17
C PRO A 400 -7.01 -34.55 23.22
N GLY A 401 -6.99 -34.08 24.47
CA GLY A 401 -7.67 -34.73 25.60
C GLY A 401 -6.92 -35.89 26.26
N GLU A 402 -5.71 -36.22 25.81
CA GLU A 402 -4.87 -37.23 26.45
C GLU A 402 -4.11 -36.64 27.65
N GLU A 403 -4.37 -37.15 28.86
CA GLU A 403 -3.57 -36.80 30.04
C GLU A 403 -2.20 -37.47 29.98
N VAL A 404 -1.15 -36.66 29.97
CA VAL A 404 0.24 -37.13 29.97
C VAL A 404 0.71 -37.25 31.41
N ALA A 405 1.15 -38.46 31.79
CA ALA A 405 1.75 -38.67 33.11
C ALA A 405 2.96 -37.73 33.30
N PRO A 406 3.14 -37.08 34.47
CA PRO A 406 4.23 -36.13 34.70
C PRO A 406 5.64 -36.68 34.41
N GLU A 407 5.83 -37.99 34.56
CA GLU A 407 7.08 -38.71 34.26
C GLU A 407 7.40 -38.83 32.76
N LEU A 408 6.40 -38.65 31.90
CA LEU A 408 6.54 -38.64 30.44
C LEU A 408 6.75 -37.23 29.89
N LEU A 409 6.63 -36.20 30.72
CA LEU A 409 7.00 -34.84 30.32
C LEU A 409 8.53 -34.76 30.26
N PRO A 410 9.11 -34.31 29.14
CA PRO A 410 10.55 -34.13 29.05
C PRO A 410 11.01 -33.15 30.12
N GLY A 411 12.17 -33.43 30.73
CA GLY A 411 12.73 -32.61 31.82
C GLY A 411 12.77 -31.13 31.47
N ARG A 412 12.60 -30.27 32.49
CA ARG A 412 12.42 -28.82 32.34
C ARG A 412 13.36 -28.23 31.26
N PRO A 413 12.84 -27.39 30.35
CA PRO A 413 13.65 -26.78 29.31
C PRO A 413 14.87 -26.07 29.93
N LEU A 414 16.03 -26.18 29.28
CA LEU A 414 17.22 -25.40 29.62
C LEU A 414 16.84 -23.92 29.67
N GLU A 415 17.32 -23.19 30.68
CA GLU A 415 17.01 -21.77 30.90
C GLU A 415 17.01 -20.99 29.58
N SER A 416 15.87 -20.33 29.33
CA SER A 416 15.41 -19.95 28.00
C SER A 416 16.33 -18.95 27.31
N LEU A 417 16.74 -19.28 26.09
CA LEU A 417 17.13 -18.25 25.12
C LEU A 417 15.91 -17.36 24.86
N ASP A 418 16.14 -16.04 24.91
CA ASP A 418 15.13 -15.03 24.62
C ASP A 418 14.51 -15.27 23.22
N THR A 419 13.19 -15.42 23.21
CA THR A 419 12.34 -15.63 22.04
C THR A 419 12.61 -14.57 20.97
N ALA A 420 12.83 -13.31 21.39
CA ALA A 420 13.10 -12.20 20.49
C ALA A 420 14.46 -12.37 19.81
N THR A 421 15.50 -12.73 20.56
CA THR A 421 16.85 -13.01 20.03
C THR A 421 16.84 -14.16 19.01
N LEU A 422 16.09 -15.24 19.26
CA LEU A 422 16.02 -16.40 18.35
C LEU A 422 15.24 -16.14 17.06
N LEU A 423 14.21 -15.30 17.14
CA LEU A 423 13.41 -14.90 15.99
C LEU A 423 14.00 -13.70 15.23
N GLY A 424 15.14 -13.17 15.70
CA GLY A 424 15.81 -12.02 15.09
C GLY A 424 14.97 -10.75 15.22
N LEU A 425 14.12 -10.66 16.25
CA LEU A 425 13.42 -9.44 16.58
C LEU A 425 14.44 -8.39 17.04
N PRO A 426 14.25 -7.11 16.69
CA PRO A 426 15.10 -6.05 17.20
C PRO A 426 15.02 -6.04 18.73
N THR A 427 16.13 -6.35 19.40
CA THR A 427 16.22 -6.11 20.85
C THR A 427 16.16 -4.61 21.03
N ALA A 428 15.15 -4.11 21.76
CA ALA A 428 15.02 -2.68 22.03
C ALA A 428 16.36 -2.20 22.59
N ASN A 429 17.09 -1.38 21.83
CA ASN A 429 18.24 -0.70 22.38
C ASN A 429 17.72 0.13 23.56
N PRO A 430 18.32 0.02 24.76
CA PRO A 430 17.95 0.92 25.84
C PRO A 430 18.07 2.34 25.32
N PRO A 431 17.05 3.20 25.48
CA PRO A 431 17.06 4.53 24.92
C PRO A 431 18.32 5.25 25.39
N ALA A 432 19.05 5.86 24.45
CA ALA A 432 20.12 6.77 24.78
C ALA A 432 19.51 7.87 25.66
N HIS A 433 20.02 8.02 26.89
CA HIS A 433 19.64 9.08 27.81
C HIS A 433 19.83 10.43 27.11
N ASP A 434 18.73 11.05 26.67
CA ASP A 434 18.70 12.47 26.37
C ASP A 434 17.56 13.13 27.13
N CYS A 435 17.91 14.20 27.85
CA CYS A 435 17.08 14.84 28.85
C CYS A 435 16.08 15.79 28.21
N SER A 436 14.80 15.42 28.17
CA SER A 436 13.71 16.36 28.44
C SER A 436 12.43 15.60 28.81
N GLU A 437 12.20 15.49 30.13
CA GLU A 437 10.95 15.01 30.69
C GLU A 437 9.80 15.99 30.37
N LYS A 438 8.72 15.46 29.79
CA LYS A 438 7.36 15.58 30.35
C LYS A 438 6.38 14.68 29.58
N ASN A 439 5.77 13.75 30.33
CA ASN A 439 4.60 12.91 30.01
C ASN A 439 4.78 11.81 28.95
N LEU A 440 5.39 10.68 29.36
CA LEU A 440 5.21 9.38 28.70
C LEU A 440 4.11 8.59 29.43
N PRO A 441 3.15 7.98 28.71
CA PRO A 441 2.23 7.03 29.32
C PRO A 441 2.97 5.74 29.69
N GLN A 442 2.47 5.10 30.75
CA GLN A 442 2.97 3.85 31.30
C GLN A 442 3.03 2.73 30.22
N SER A 443 3.94 1.78 30.45
CA SER A 443 4.19 0.57 29.65
C SER A 443 2.97 0.04 28.88
N SER A 444 3.16 -0.25 27.59
CA SER A 444 2.13 -0.75 26.67
C SER A 444 1.37 -1.96 27.25
N PRO A 445 0.02 -1.88 27.38
CA PRO A 445 -0.85 -3.01 27.75
C PRO A 445 -0.72 -4.24 26.84
N LEU A 446 -0.14 -4.08 25.65
CA LEU A 446 -0.09 -5.11 24.61
C LEU A 446 0.88 -6.26 24.93
N ALA A 447 1.96 -5.98 25.68
CA ALA A 447 2.95 -7.01 26.04
C ALA A 447 2.37 -7.99 27.08
N ALA A 448 1.60 -7.50 28.05
CA ALA A 448 0.89 -8.35 29.00
C ALA A 448 -0.29 -9.09 28.34
N ALA A 449 -0.98 -8.47 27.37
CA ALA A 449 -2.08 -9.10 26.65
C ALA A 449 -1.64 -10.28 25.75
N LEU A 450 -0.37 -10.36 25.36
CA LEU A 450 0.16 -11.49 24.57
C LEU A 450 0.53 -12.71 25.42
N ASP A 451 0.90 -12.51 26.69
CA ASP A 451 1.09 -13.61 27.64
C ASP A 451 -0.25 -14.18 28.15
N ASP A 452 -1.35 -13.41 28.06
CA ASP A 452 -2.71 -13.80 28.45
C ASP A 452 -3.60 -14.29 27.28
N LEU A 453 -3.11 -14.24 26.03
CA LEU A 453 -3.83 -14.80 24.89
C LEU A 453 -3.77 -16.33 24.94
N ASP A 454 -4.91 -16.94 25.24
CA ASP A 454 -5.13 -18.39 25.10
C ASP A 454 -4.62 -18.87 23.72
N ASP A 455 -3.86 -19.96 23.72
CA ASP A 455 -3.34 -20.64 22.54
C ASP A 455 -4.42 -20.86 21.47
N ASP A 456 -5.69 -21.06 21.85
CA ASP A 456 -6.83 -21.20 20.93
C ASP A 456 -7.18 -19.90 20.19
N ALA A 457 -7.03 -18.74 20.83
CA ALA A 457 -7.27 -17.45 20.19
C ALA A 457 -6.18 -17.14 19.14
N LEU A 458 -4.93 -17.48 19.47
CA LEU A 458 -3.79 -17.38 18.56
C LEU A 458 -3.92 -18.34 17.38
N LEU A 459 -4.35 -19.58 17.64
CA LEU A 459 -4.63 -20.58 16.61
C LEU A 459 -5.74 -20.15 15.66
N ARG A 460 -6.85 -19.58 16.16
CA ARG A 460 -7.91 -19.04 15.30
C ARG A 460 -7.42 -17.91 14.40
N LEU A 461 -6.65 -16.97 14.95
CA LEU A 461 -6.09 -15.85 14.20
C LEU A 461 -5.11 -16.32 13.11
N LEU A 462 -4.35 -17.37 13.39
CA LEU A 462 -3.44 -18.03 12.45
C LEU A 462 -4.19 -18.84 11.38
N GLU A 463 -5.24 -19.57 11.74
CA GLU A 463 -6.08 -20.32 10.80
C GLU A 463 -6.80 -19.39 9.83
N GLU A 464 -7.37 -18.28 10.33
CA GLU A 464 -7.98 -17.25 9.48
C GLU A 464 -6.96 -16.64 8.51
N THR A 465 -5.72 -16.39 8.98
CA THR A 465 -4.65 -15.83 8.16
C THR A 465 -4.15 -16.83 7.10
N LEU A 466 -4.07 -18.12 7.45
CA LEU A 466 -3.68 -19.19 6.53
C LEU A 466 -4.76 -19.45 5.47
N GLN A 467 -6.03 -19.52 5.87
CA GLN A 467 -7.16 -19.69 4.95
C GLN A 467 -7.25 -18.51 3.98
N SER A 468 -7.05 -17.27 4.46
CA SER A 468 -6.99 -16.07 3.62
C SER A 468 -5.87 -16.16 2.56
N LYS A 469 -4.65 -16.54 2.96
CA LYS A 469 -3.52 -16.72 2.03
C LYS A 469 -3.75 -17.86 1.03
N GLN A 470 -4.35 -18.97 1.46
CA GLN A 470 -4.61 -20.13 0.60
C GLN A 470 -5.71 -19.85 -0.45
N ALA A 471 -6.71 -19.04 -0.10
CA ALA A 471 -7.70 -18.53 -1.04
C ALA A 471 -7.08 -17.57 -2.08
N GLN A 472 -6.14 -16.71 -1.67
CA GLN A 472 -5.40 -15.82 -2.57
C GLN A 472 -4.52 -16.58 -3.57
N PHE A 473 -3.78 -17.60 -3.11
CA PHE A 473 -2.97 -18.45 -4.00
C PHE A 473 -3.84 -19.21 -5.01
N SER A 474 -5.00 -19.70 -4.59
CA SER A 474 -5.94 -20.39 -5.47
C SER A 474 -6.51 -19.46 -6.55
N ARG A 475 -6.83 -18.21 -6.21
CA ARG A 475 -7.29 -17.18 -7.17
C ARG A 475 -6.19 -16.78 -8.17
N ALA A 476 -4.98 -16.51 -7.69
CA ALA A 476 -3.84 -16.17 -8.55
C ALA A 476 -3.41 -17.32 -9.48
N ALA A 477 -3.62 -18.57 -9.07
CA ALA A 477 -3.37 -19.75 -9.90
C ALA A 477 -4.47 -19.96 -10.96
N ALA A 478 -5.73 -19.62 -10.66
CA ALA A 478 -6.84 -19.69 -11.61
C ALA A 478 -6.69 -18.64 -12.73
N GLU A 479 -6.25 -17.42 -12.40
CA GLU A 479 -6.05 -16.34 -13.39
C GLU A 479 -4.90 -16.61 -14.37
N LYS A 480 -3.90 -17.42 -13.98
CA LYS A 480 -2.77 -17.77 -14.84
C LYS A 480 -3.05 -18.90 -15.84
N LYS A 481 -4.21 -19.57 -15.76
CA LYS A 481 -4.47 -20.81 -16.50
C LYS A 481 -5.34 -20.65 -17.76
N VAL A 482 -5.55 -19.44 -18.25
CA VAL A 482 -6.14 -19.22 -19.59
C VAL A 482 -5.06 -19.41 -20.65
N PRO A 483 -5.07 -20.50 -21.44
CA PRO A 483 -4.05 -20.71 -22.46
C PRO A 483 -4.34 -19.77 -23.65
N ARG A 484 -3.39 -18.88 -23.96
CA ARG A 484 -3.37 -18.22 -25.27
C ARG A 484 -2.95 -19.25 -26.32
N SER A 485 -3.92 -19.76 -27.08
CA SER A 485 -3.67 -20.52 -28.29
C SER A 485 -3.16 -19.59 -29.40
N SER A 486 -1.89 -19.70 -29.75
CA SER A 486 -1.34 -19.13 -30.99
C SER A 486 -1.55 -20.12 -32.15
N PRO A 487 -1.89 -19.66 -33.37
CA PRO A 487 -2.09 -20.55 -34.51
C PRO A 487 -0.74 -20.97 -35.14
N LEU A 488 -0.75 -22.21 -35.63
CA LEU A 488 0.30 -22.82 -36.45
C LEU A 488 0.52 -22.05 -37.75
N VAL A 489 1.79 -21.90 -38.14
CA VAL A 489 2.23 -21.49 -39.48
C VAL A 489 3.09 -22.62 -40.05
N GLU A 490 2.67 -23.16 -41.19
CA GLU A 490 3.42 -24.12 -42.01
C GLU A 490 4.47 -23.44 -42.92
N PRO A 491 5.48 -24.17 -43.42
CA PRO A 491 6.70 -23.60 -43.98
C PRO A 491 6.63 -23.42 -45.51
N ALA A 492 7.34 -22.41 -46.02
CA ALA A 492 7.58 -22.24 -47.46
C ALA A 492 9.07 -22.00 -47.75
N GLU A 493 9.64 -22.97 -48.47
CA GLU A 493 10.58 -22.93 -49.60
C GLU A 493 11.75 -21.91 -49.67
N THR A 494 12.94 -22.49 -49.79
CA THR A 494 14.21 -21.93 -50.32
C THR A 494 14.16 -21.66 -51.83
N PRO A 495 15.03 -20.77 -52.35
CA PRO A 495 16.10 -21.28 -53.22
C PRO A 495 17.49 -20.62 -53.06
N GLU A 496 18.48 -21.44 -53.44
CA GLU A 496 19.85 -21.25 -54.00
C GLU A 496 20.12 -19.93 -54.77
N LEU A 497 21.33 -19.39 -55.02
CA LEU A 497 22.74 -19.84 -55.00
C LEU A 497 23.68 -18.60 -55.23
N ALA A 498 25.00 -18.81 -55.02
CA ALA A 498 26.17 -18.05 -55.52
C ALA A 498 26.57 -16.72 -54.79
N GLU A 499 27.83 -16.36 -54.51
CA GLU A 499 29.15 -16.89 -54.86
C GLU A 499 30.30 -16.23 -54.03
N SER A 500 31.35 -17.02 -53.75
CA SER A 500 32.79 -16.67 -53.62
C SER A 500 33.35 -15.62 -52.61
N ARG A 501 34.23 -16.14 -51.73
CA ARG A 501 35.38 -15.50 -51.03
C ARG A 501 36.58 -15.28 -52.02
N PRO A 502 37.78 -14.68 -51.69
CA PRO A 502 38.44 -14.61 -50.38
C PRO A 502 39.35 -13.33 -50.17
N PRO A 503 40.46 -13.33 -49.37
CA PRO A 503 40.61 -12.38 -48.25
C PRO A 503 41.87 -11.48 -48.33
N GLU A 504 41.96 -10.39 -47.55
CA GLU A 504 43.30 -9.90 -47.18
C GLU A 504 43.42 -9.11 -45.87
N LYS A 505 44.64 -9.25 -45.34
CA LYS A 505 45.24 -8.85 -44.05
C LYS A 505 45.22 -7.34 -43.82
N THR A 506 45.40 -6.89 -42.57
CA THR A 506 46.62 -6.15 -42.14
C THR A 506 46.63 -5.83 -40.63
N LYS A 507 47.83 -6.00 -40.07
CA LYS A 507 48.30 -5.75 -38.69
C LYS A 507 48.55 -4.26 -38.40
N ARG A 508 48.44 -3.85 -37.13
CA ARG A 508 49.38 -2.99 -36.34
C ARG A 508 48.62 -2.46 -35.09
N ARG A 509 48.95 -2.79 -33.83
CA ARG A 509 50.18 -2.66 -32.99
C ARG A 509 50.39 -1.23 -32.47
N VAL A 510 50.39 -1.09 -31.12
CA VAL A 510 51.26 -0.29 -30.20
C VAL A 510 50.64 -0.45 -28.78
N GLN A 511 51.21 -1.24 -27.85
CA GLN A 511 52.17 -0.87 -26.76
C GLN A 511 51.60 0.22 -25.83
N SER A 512 51.65 0.19 -24.49
CA SER A 512 52.48 -0.44 -23.45
C SER A 512 51.73 -0.25 -22.10
N LEU A 513 51.85 -1.07 -21.06
CA LEU A 513 52.89 -0.98 -20.03
C LEU A 513 52.73 -2.14 -19.03
N ALA A 514 53.87 -2.70 -18.62
CA ALA A 514 54.01 -3.81 -17.69
C ALA A 514 54.22 -3.33 -16.24
N LYS A 515 53.81 -4.13 -15.24
CA LYS A 515 54.73 -4.91 -14.37
C LYS A 515 54.05 -5.55 -13.14
N SER A 516 54.70 -6.64 -12.70
CA SER A 516 54.63 -7.34 -11.39
C SER A 516 53.51 -8.39 -11.26
N ARG A 517 53.70 -9.68 -11.57
CA ARG A 517 54.74 -10.70 -11.23
C ARG A 517 54.66 -11.18 -9.78
N ARG A 518 53.96 -12.30 -9.55
CA ARG A 518 54.33 -13.37 -8.61
C ARG A 518 53.62 -14.70 -8.99
N GLN A 519 54.32 -15.52 -9.76
CA GLN A 519 54.04 -16.96 -9.91
C GLN A 519 54.75 -17.72 -8.79
N ARG A 520 54.04 -18.64 -8.12
CA ARG A 520 54.64 -19.73 -7.33
C ARG A 520 54.45 -21.04 -8.11
N LEU A 521 55.56 -21.59 -8.58
CA LEU A 521 55.70 -22.97 -9.03
C LEU A 521 55.97 -23.86 -7.81
N LYS A 522 55.33 -25.04 -7.76
CA LYS A 522 55.88 -26.24 -7.10
C LYS A 522 55.50 -27.50 -7.92
N PRO A 523 56.30 -28.58 -7.82
CA PRO A 523 56.63 -29.42 -8.96
C PRO A 523 55.91 -30.78 -8.99
N LYS A 524 55.95 -31.39 -10.18
CA LYS A 524 55.63 -32.80 -10.48
C LYS A 524 56.41 -33.77 -9.59
N ARG A 525 55.72 -34.82 -9.12
CA ARG A 525 56.31 -36.11 -8.76
C ARG A 525 55.85 -37.16 -9.77
N ARG A 526 56.72 -38.18 -9.86
CA ARG A 526 56.81 -39.29 -10.82
C ARG A 526 55.52 -40.04 -11.09
#